data_AF-L8LTP1-F1
#
_entry.id   AF-L8LTP1-F1
#
_cell.length_a   1.000
_cell.length_b   1.000
_cell.length_c   1.000
_cell.angle_alpha   90.00
_cell.angle_beta   90.00
_cell.angle_gamma   90.00
#
_symmetry.space_group_name_H-M   'P 1'
#
loop_
_entity.id
_entity.type
_entity.pdbx_description
1 polymer ?
#
loop_
_entity_poly.entity_id
_entity_poly.type
_entity_poly.pdbx_seq_one_letter_code
_entity_poly.pdbx_strand_id
1 'polypeptide(L)' 'MASHGNEADTGIMEEAQRLIEAAKVEGKSLSVCEALAQLIDSAQRARDKEKIGRIKRTEKAKGCRHSRQRK' A
#
# COMPACT_ATOMS: atom_id res chain seq x y z
N MET A 1 1.23 21.76 -18.58
CA MET A 1 1.78 20.38 -18.48
C MET A 1 1.05 19.68 -17.35
N ALA A 2 0.24 18.65 -17.66
CA ALA A 2 -0.51 17.91 -16.65
C ALA A 2 0.46 17.18 -15.72
N SER A 3 0.44 17.55 -14.44
CA SER A 3 1.22 16.90 -13.39
C SER A 3 0.70 15.47 -13.17
N HIS A 4 1.17 14.51 -13.98
CA HIS A 4 1.06 13.05 -13.74
C HIS A 4 1.93 12.63 -12.54
N GLY A 5 1.76 13.32 -11.41
CA GLY A 5 2.73 13.36 -10.32
C GLY A 5 2.07 13.04 -8.99
N ASN A 6 1.37 11.90 -8.90
CA ASN A 6 1.03 11.13 -7.69
C ASN A 6 -0.25 10.30 -7.94
N GLU A 7 -0.35 9.59 -9.06
CA GLU A 7 -1.44 8.61 -9.19
C GLU A 7 -1.06 7.32 -8.44
N ALA A 8 -1.99 6.87 -7.61
CA ALA A 8 -1.90 5.57 -6.98
C ALA A 8 -1.89 4.50 -8.09
N ASP A 9 -0.92 3.59 -8.04
CA ASP A 9 -0.88 2.46 -8.97
C ASP A 9 -2.16 1.62 -8.75
N THR A 10 -3.01 1.55 -9.78
CA THR A 10 -4.31 0.87 -9.71
C THR A 10 -4.16 -0.60 -9.35
N GLY A 11 -3.13 -1.27 -9.88
CA GLY A 11 -2.83 -2.67 -9.55
C GLY A 11 -2.45 -2.85 -8.07
N ILE A 12 -1.66 -1.93 -7.50
CA ILE A 12 -1.36 -1.98 -6.06
C ILE A 12 -2.60 -1.70 -5.19
N MET A 13 -3.47 -0.78 -5.63
CA MET A 13 -4.71 -0.47 -4.91
C MET A 13 -5.69 -1.65 -4.91
N GLU A 14 -5.79 -2.38 -6.02
CA GLU A 14 -6.59 -3.62 -6.09
C GLU A 14 -6.04 -4.69 -5.13
N GLU A 15 -4.71 -4.90 -5.10
CA GLU A 15 -4.08 -5.83 -4.17
C GLU A 15 -4.32 -5.41 -2.70
N ALA A 16 -4.24 -4.11 -2.41
CA ALA A 16 -4.50 -3.59 -1.08
C ALA A 16 -5.96 -3.77 -0.68
N GLN A 17 -6.90 -3.55 -1.60
CA GLN A 17 -8.33 -3.81 -1.35
C GLN A 17 -8.61 -5.28 -1.08
N ARG A 18 -8.00 -6.20 -1.85
CA ARG A 18 -8.13 -7.64 -1.59
C ARG A 18 -7.65 -8.03 -0.20
N LEU A 19 -6.56 -7.44 0.29
CA LEU A 19 -6.09 -7.67 1.66
C LEU A 19 -7.07 -7.14 2.70
N ILE A 20 -7.68 -5.98 2.48
CA ILE A 20 -8.71 -5.43 3.36
C ILE A 20 -9.93 -6.33 3.39
N GLU A 21 -10.39 -6.80 2.24
CA GLU A 21 -11.52 -7.73 2.14
C GLU A 21 -11.22 -9.07 2.82
N ALA A 22 -10.03 -9.63 2.59
CA ALA A 22 -9.59 -10.86 3.26
C ALA A 22 -9.55 -10.69 4.79
N ALA A 23 -8.98 -9.58 5.28
CA ALA A 23 -8.98 -9.28 6.70
C ALA A 23 -10.40 -9.11 7.25
N LYS A 24 -11.31 -8.50 6.48
CA LYS A 24 -12.71 -8.34 6.87
C LYS A 24 -13.41 -9.69 7.04
N VAL A 25 -13.10 -10.68 6.21
CA VAL A 25 -13.60 -12.06 6.36
C VAL A 25 -13.07 -12.70 7.65
N GLU A 26 -11.83 -12.40 8.04
CA GLU A 26 -11.25 -12.82 9.32
C GLU A 26 -11.76 -12.02 10.54
N GLY A 27 -12.66 -11.06 10.34
CA GLY A 27 -13.16 -10.17 11.40
C GLY A 27 -12.19 -9.05 11.80
N LYS A 28 -11.15 -8.80 10.99
CA LYS A 28 -10.17 -7.72 11.17
C LYS A 28 -10.50 -6.58 10.21
N SER A 29 -10.36 -5.34 10.68
CA SER A 29 -10.47 -4.16 9.81
C SER A 29 -9.08 -3.61 9.54
N LEU A 30 -8.59 -3.78 8.31
CA LEU A 30 -7.34 -3.16 7.86
C LEU A 30 -7.64 -1.84 7.16
N SER A 31 -6.88 -0.81 7.48
CA SER A 31 -6.85 0.41 6.68
C SER A 31 -6.04 0.20 5.39
N VAL A 32 -6.26 1.07 4.40
CA VAL A 32 -5.48 1.08 3.15
C VAL A 32 -3.99 1.21 3.42
N CYS A 33 -3.58 2.01 4.41
CA CYS A 33 -2.17 2.16 4.75
C CYS A 33 -1.57 0.87 5.36
N GLU A 34 -2.32 0.16 6.22
CA GLU A 34 -1.89 -1.12 6.78
C GLU A 34 -1.82 -2.21 5.71
N ALA A 35 -2.77 -2.25 4.78
CA ALA A 35 -2.74 -3.18 3.66
C ALA A 35 -1.53 -2.93 2.75
N LEU A 36 -1.21 -1.66 2.45
CA LEU A 36 0.00 -1.29 1.70
C LEU A 36 1.28 -1.69 2.47
N ALA A 37 1.31 -1.56 3.79
CA ALA A 37 2.43 -2.01 4.61
C ALA A 37 2.65 -3.53 4.53
N GLN A 38 1.57 -4.32 4.58
CA GLN A 38 1.65 -5.77 4.39
C GLN A 38 2.11 -6.18 2.99
N LEU A 39 1.72 -5.43 1.95
CA LEU A 39 2.23 -5.63 0.60
C LEU A 39 3.72 -5.32 0.52
N ILE A 40 4.22 -4.31 1.23
CA ILE A 40 5.67 -4.04 1.31
C ILE A 40 6.40 -5.19 1.99
N ASP A 41 5.92 -5.67 3.14
CA ASP A 41 6.55 -6.81 3.83
C ASP A 41 6.61 -8.05 2.93
N SER A 42 5.52 -8.36 2.25
CA SER A 42 5.44 -9.47 1.30
C SER A 42 6.41 -9.29 0.12
N ALA A 43 6.47 -8.08 -0.46
CA ALA A 43 7.39 -7.78 -1.55
C ALA A 43 8.86 -7.77 -1.09
N GLN A 44 9.15 -7.41 0.16
CA GLN A 44 10.48 -7.51 0.76
C GLN A 44 10.93 -8.95 0.91
N ARG A 45 10.05 -9.84 1.38
CA ARG A 45 10.32 -11.28 1.44
C ARG A 45 10.58 -11.88 0.06
N ALA A 46 9.81 -11.46 -0.94
CA ALA A 46 10.01 -11.84 -2.34
C ALA A 46 11.22 -11.14 -3.02
N ARG A 47 11.88 -10.20 -2.33
CA ARG A 47 12.94 -9.32 -2.87
C ARG A 47 12.54 -8.56 -4.14
N ASP A 48 11.25 -8.29 -4.32
CA ASP A 48 10.71 -7.57 -5.46
C ASP A 48 10.82 -6.06 -5.26
N LYS A 49 11.98 -5.52 -5.67
CA LYS A 49 12.29 -4.09 -5.54
C LYS A 49 11.39 -3.19 -6.38
N GLU A 50 10.89 -3.69 -7.52
CA GLU A 50 9.99 -2.92 -8.39
C GLU A 50 8.62 -2.76 -7.76
N LYS A 51 8.06 -3.85 -7.22
CA LYS A 51 6.79 -3.83 -6.50
C LYS A 51 6.88 -2.94 -5.26
N ILE A 52 7.97 -3.02 -4.49
CA ILE A 52 8.21 -2.09 -3.36
C ILE A 52 8.19 -0.63 -3.82
N GLY A 53 8.83 -0.32 -4.96
CA GLY A 53 8.83 1.02 -5.53
C GLY A 53 7.43 1.51 -5.91
N ARG A 54 6.61 0.64 -6.54
CA ARG A 54 5.20 0.93 -6.86
C ARG A 54 4.37 1.19 -5.61
N ILE A 55 4.49 0.33 -4.59
CA ILE A 55 3.72 0.47 -3.34
C ILE A 55 4.06 1.77 -2.62
N LYS A 56 5.35 2.14 -2.52
CA LYS A 56 5.76 3.41 -1.91
C LYS A 56 5.23 4.65 -2.65
N ARG A 57 5.09 4.58 -3.98
CA ARG A 57 4.44 5.66 -4.76
C ARG A 57 2.96 5.74 -4.43
N THR A 58 2.28 4.60 -4.33
CA THR A 58 0.87 4.52 -3.92
C THR A 58 0.66 5.03 -2.49
N GLU A 59 1.54 4.69 -1.54
CA GLU A 59 1.51 5.24 -0.18
C GLU A 59 1.64 6.76 -0.18
N LYS A 60 2.57 7.30 -0.99
CA LYS A 60 2.76 8.75 -1.12
C LYS A 60 1.52 9.43 -1.73
N ALA A 61 0.92 8.82 -2.74
CA ALA A 61 -0.30 9.32 -3.38
C ALA A 61 -1.49 9.33 -2.40
N LYS A 62 -1.62 8.31 -1.57
CA LYS A 62 -2.68 8.20 -0.55
C LYS A 62 -2.42 9.01 0.71
N GLY A 63 -1.26 9.65 0.85
CA GLY A 63 -0.88 10.33 2.10
C GLY A 63 -0.59 9.36 3.25
N CYS A 64 -0.50 8.06 2.97
CA CYS A 64 -0.17 6.99 3.91
C CYS A 64 1.32 6.98 4.29
N ARG A 65 2.11 8.01 3.94
CA ARG A 65 3.50 8.12 4.42
C ARG A 65 3.44 7.96 5.93
N HIS A 66 3.92 6.82 6.40
CA HIS A 66 4.18 6.52 7.79
C HIS A 66 5.19 7.55 8.30
N SER A 67 4.71 8.77 8.55
CA SER A 67 5.40 9.71 9.39
C SER A 67 5.55 8.98 10.72
N ARG A 68 6.78 8.85 11.19
CA ARG A 68 7.19 8.14 12.40
C ARG A 68 6.62 8.75 13.69
N GLN A 69 5.32 9.02 13.76
CA GLN A 69 4.62 9.55 14.91
C GLN A 69 3.26 8.85 14.92
N ARG A 70 2.94 8.01 15.90
CA ARG A 70 2.77 8.42 17.30
C ARG A 70 3.37 7.39 18.27
N LYS A 71 4.29 7.90 19.08
CA LYS A 71 4.63 7.37 20.40
C LYS A 71 3.78 8.09 21.43
#